data_AF-W4Q735-F1
#
_entry.id   AF-W4Q735-F1
#
_cell.length_a   1.000
_cell.length_b   1.000
_cell.length_c   1.000
_cell.angle_alpha   90.00
_cell.angle_beta   90.00
_cell.angle_gamma   90.00
#
_symmetry.space_group_name_H-M   'P 1'
#
loop_
_entity.id
_entity.type
_entity.pdbx_description
1 polymer ?
#
loop_
_entity_poly.entity_id
_entity_poly.type
_entity_poly.pdbx_seq_one_letter_code
_entity_poly.pdbx_strand_id
1 'polypeptide(L)'
;MDKRQKQLDKMVSFLEKTFNYQYRDTLEKLEKYQEENLENRNSALINQMNAQLIDLDIKKEERLNTIYRQKNISMKPPKKIITLQLAPAGNCKRVMAVDYEETIKLYEKENGRMNVKMFDSLGLVDFYSERFNGEERYIILTTDERYSLSDDQLEDLHEILDKVYIYVMIDGHVYMEKAMKDGMFLVRNKNKS
;
A
#
# COMPACT_ATOMS: atom_id res chain seq x y z
N MET A 1 -20.40 -27.76 5.86
CA MET A 1 -19.39 -27.93 6.93
C MET A 1 -18.64 -29.26 6.81
N ASP A 2 -19.34 -30.39 6.64
CA ASP A 2 -18.73 -31.75 6.64
C ASP A 2 -17.70 -32.03 5.52
N LYS A 3 -17.94 -31.56 4.28
CA LYS A 3 -17.02 -31.80 3.14
C LYS A 3 -15.63 -31.16 3.32
N ARG A 4 -15.55 -29.97 3.91
CA ARG A 4 -14.29 -29.23 4.13
C ARG A 4 -13.48 -29.86 5.27
N GLN A 5 -14.14 -30.26 6.35
CA GLN A 5 -13.49 -30.96 7.46
C GLN A 5 -12.86 -32.27 6.98
N LYS A 6 -13.61 -33.06 6.20
CA LYS A 6 -13.10 -34.29 5.55
C LYS A 6 -11.90 -34.06 4.64
N GLN A 7 -11.83 -32.92 3.93
CA GLN A 7 -10.68 -32.57 3.09
C GLN A 7 -9.46 -32.22 3.93
N LEU A 8 -9.63 -31.43 5.00
CA LEU A 8 -8.54 -31.07 5.91
C LEU A 8 -7.98 -32.30 6.62
N ASP A 9 -8.84 -33.21 7.10
CA ASP A 9 -8.39 -34.44 7.77
C ASP A 9 -7.66 -35.38 6.80
N LYS A 10 -8.10 -35.46 5.53
CA LYS A 10 -7.35 -36.16 4.47
C LYS A 10 -5.98 -35.53 4.24
N MET A 11 -5.88 -34.19 4.19
CA MET A 11 -4.60 -33.49 4.02
C MET A 11 -3.65 -33.73 5.19
N VAL A 12 -4.13 -33.72 6.43
CA VAL A 12 -3.31 -34.04 7.62
C VAL A 12 -2.74 -35.45 7.50
N SER A 13 -3.61 -36.45 7.26
CA SER A 13 -3.16 -37.85 7.16
C SER A 13 -2.19 -38.10 6.00
N PHE A 14 -2.35 -37.36 4.89
CA PHE A 14 -1.43 -37.43 3.76
C PHE A 14 -0.07 -36.83 4.11
N LEU A 15 -0.04 -35.64 4.71
CA LEU A 15 1.20 -34.97 5.12
C LEU A 15 1.97 -35.80 6.13
N GLU A 16 1.32 -36.36 7.15
CA GLU A 16 1.97 -37.23 8.13
C GLU A 16 2.63 -38.43 7.46
N LYS A 17 1.94 -39.09 6.52
CA LYS A 17 2.50 -40.23 5.77
C LYS A 17 3.70 -39.82 4.92
N THR A 18 3.61 -38.70 4.21
CA THR A 18 4.70 -38.22 3.35
C THR A 18 5.93 -37.84 4.18
N PHE A 19 5.75 -37.08 5.27
CA PHE A 19 6.87 -36.70 6.13
C PHE A 19 7.50 -37.90 6.83
N ASN A 20 6.69 -38.85 7.32
CA ASN A 20 7.23 -40.07 7.94
C ASN A 20 8.03 -40.92 6.94
N TYR A 21 7.59 -41.00 5.68
CA TYR A 21 8.35 -41.67 4.63
C TYR A 21 9.69 -40.98 4.36
N GLN A 22 9.69 -39.65 4.19
CA GLN A 22 10.90 -38.86 3.96
C GLN A 22 11.88 -38.95 5.14
N TYR A 23 11.36 -38.92 6.36
CA TYR A 23 12.15 -39.05 7.57
C TYR A 23 12.86 -40.41 7.64
N ARG A 24 12.13 -41.51 7.39
CA ARG A 24 12.71 -42.86 7.37
C ARG A 24 13.76 -43.04 6.28
N ASP A 25 13.49 -42.57 5.06
CA ASP A 25 14.47 -42.61 3.96
C ASP A 25 15.74 -41.81 4.26
N THR A 26 15.61 -40.64 4.89
CA THR A 26 16.76 -39.81 5.29
C THR A 26 17.56 -40.47 6.42
N LEU A 27 16.87 -41.13 7.35
CA LEU A 27 17.48 -41.85 8.47
C LEU A 27 18.22 -43.10 8.01
N GLU A 28 17.64 -43.91 7.11
CA GLU A 28 18.31 -45.07 6.51
C GLU A 28 19.59 -44.67 5.76
N LYS A 29 19.58 -43.52 5.05
CA LYS A 29 20.78 -42.97 4.40
C LYS A 29 21.82 -42.49 5.41
N LEU A 30 21.38 -41.84 6.49
CA LEU A 30 22.27 -41.41 7.58
C LEU A 30 22.98 -42.62 8.21
N GLU A 31 22.23 -43.67 8.55
CA GLU A 31 22.77 -44.90 9.14
C GLU A 31 23.82 -45.53 8.21
N LYS A 32 23.49 -45.66 6.91
CA LYS A 32 24.44 -46.16 5.92
C LYS A 32 25.73 -45.32 5.84
N TYR A 33 25.61 -43.99 5.82
CA TYR A 33 26.78 -43.12 5.76
C TYR A 33 27.61 -43.15 7.04
N GLN A 34 26.99 -43.40 8.19
CA GLN A 34 27.67 -43.59 9.47
C GLN A 34 28.41 -44.94 9.52
N GLU A 35 27.79 -46.02 9.07
CA GLU A 35 28.42 -47.36 9.00
C GLU A 35 29.61 -47.39 8.03
N GLU A 36 29.49 -46.69 6.89
CA GLU A 36 30.54 -46.61 5.86
C GLU A 36 31.60 -45.53 6.16
N ASN A 37 31.57 -44.86 7.32
CA ASN A 37 32.43 -43.72 7.65
C ASN A 37 33.86 -44.11 8.07
N LEU A 38 34.56 -44.87 7.24
CA LEU A 38 36.00 -45.13 7.39
C LEU A 38 36.78 -43.83 7.13
N GLU A 39 37.69 -43.49 8.04
CA GLU A 39 38.57 -42.30 7.95
C GLU A 39 37.83 -40.95 7.78
N ASN A 40 36.62 -40.80 8.34
CA ASN A 40 35.82 -39.56 8.26
C ASN A 40 35.43 -39.09 6.85
N ARG A 41 35.53 -39.97 5.85
CA ARG A 41 35.24 -39.66 4.44
C ARG A 41 33.79 -39.21 4.20
N ASN A 42 32.85 -39.64 5.05
CA ASN A 42 31.43 -39.36 4.90
C ASN A 42 30.92 -38.25 5.84
N SER A 43 31.82 -37.58 6.59
CA SER A 43 31.46 -36.54 7.57
C SER A 43 30.57 -35.42 7.00
N ALA A 44 30.85 -34.97 5.78
CA ALA A 44 30.02 -33.95 5.09
C ALA A 44 28.61 -34.45 4.78
N LEU A 45 28.47 -35.70 4.33
CA LEU A 45 27.17 -36.32 4.00
C LEU A 45 26.35 -36.57 5.27
N ILE A 46 26.99 -36.99 6.37
CA ILE A 46 26.34 -37.16 7.67
C ILE A 46 25.80 -35.82 8.17
N ASN A 47 26.61 -34.75 8.11
CA ASN A 47 26.15 -33.41 8.49
C ASN A 47 25.01 -32.91 7.60
N GLN A 48 25.06 -33.21 6.31
CA GLN A 48 23.97 -32.88 5.38
C GLN A 48 22.68 -33.64 5.72
N MET A 49 22.74 -34.94 6.01
CA MET A 49 21.56 -35.72 6.40
C MET A 49 20.99 -35.25 7.74
N ASN A 50 21.84 -34.92 8.72
CA ASN A 50 21.40 -34.33 9.99
C ASN A 50 20.67 -32.99 9.79
N ALA A 51 21.21 -32.11 8.94
CA ALA A 51 20.55 -30.86 8.58
C ALA A 51 19.20 -31.11 7.88
N GLN A 52 19.12 -32.11 7.00
CA GLN A 52 17.88 -32.49 6.33
C GLN A 52 16.82 -33.04 7.29
N LEU A 53 17.20 -33.81 8.32
CA LEU A 53 16.28 -34.27 9.36
C LEU A 53 15.69 -33.08 10.15
N ILE A 54 16.53 -32.12 10.55
CA ILE A 54 16.09 -30.90 11.24
C ILE A 54 15.14 -30.09 10.35
N ASP A 55 15.49 -29.91 9.08
CA ASP A 55 14.65 -29.18 8.12
C ASP A 55 13.30 -29.87 7.90
N LEU A 56 13.26 -31.21 7.86
CA LEU A 56 12.02 -31.98 7.71
C LEU A 56 11.10 -31.78 8.91
N ASP A 57 11.64 -31.77 10.12
CA ASP A 57 10.86 -31.55 11.35
C ASP A 57 10.27 -30.14 11.39
N ILE A 58 11.07 -29.11 11.09
CA ILE A 58 10.60 -27.71 11.02
C ILE A 58 9.48 -27.59 9.98
N LYS A 59 9.68 -28.12 8.76
CA LYS A 59 8.69 -28.05 7.68
C LYS A 59 7.40 -28.80 8.02
N LYS A 60 7.50 -29.92 8.73
CA LYS A 60 6.34 -30.68 9.21
C LYS A 60 5.53 -29.85 10.21
N GLU A 61 6.21 -29.25 11.19
CA GLU A 61 5.56 -28.45 12.23
C GLU A 61 4.87 -27.21 11.64
N GLU A 62 5.54 -26.45 10.78
CA GLU A 62 4.98 -25.27 10.12
C GLU A 62 3.71 -25.58 9.31
N ARG A 63 3.75 -26.68 8.54
CA ARG A 63 2.61 -27.09 7.70
C ARG A 63 1.44 -27.57 8.56
N LEU A 64 1.69 -28.36 9.60
CA LEU A 64 0.64 -28.81 10.51
C LEU A 64 0.02 -27.63 11.26
N ASN A 65 0.83 -26.71 11.77
CA ASN A 65 0.36 -25.50 12.45
C ASN A 65 -0.53 -24.63 11.55
N THR A 66 -0.20 -24.52 10.26
CA THR A 66 -1.03 -23.79 9.29
C THR A 66 -2.40 -24.46 9.11
N ILE A 67 -2.45 -25.78 8.99
CA ILE A 67 -3.70 -26.54 8.85
C ILE A 67 -4.54 -26.46 10.13
N TYR A 68 -3.92 -26.57 11.31
CA TYR A 68 -4.61 -26.41 12.58
C TYR A 68 -5.17 -24.99 12.77
N ARG A 69 -4.43 -23.96 12.35
CA ARG A 69 -4.95 -22.58 12.29
C ARG A 69 -6.18 -22.49 11.40
N GLN A 70 -6.14 -23.07 10.19
CA GLN A 70 -7.30 -23.08 9.28
C GLN A 70 -8.50 -23.84 9.85
N LYS A 71 -8.26 -24.95 10.57
CA LYS A 71 -9.29 -25.70 11.31
C LYS A 71 -9.90 -24.86 12.43
N ASN A 72 -9.08 -24.11 13.18
CA ASN A 72 -9.52 -23.26 14.29
C ASN A 72 -10.22 -21.96 13.84
N ILE A 73 -9.80 -21.35 12.71
CA ILE A 73 -10.45 -20.16 12.13
C ILE A 73 -11.91 -20.46 11.75
N SER A 74 -12.22 -21.69 11.31
CA SER A 74 -13.60 -22.09 11.00
C SER A 74 -14.49 -22.27 12.23
N MET A 75 -13.92 -22.39 13.44
CA MET A 75 -14.67 -22.69 14.66
C MET A 75 -15.07 -21.43 15.44
N LYS A 76 -14.39 -20.30 15.23
CA LYS A 76 -14.72 -19.02 15.89
C LYS A 76 -15.35 -18.06 14.86
N PRO A 77 -16.65 -17.72 14.98
CA PRO A 77 -17.22 -16.68 14.13
C PRO A 77 -16.44 -15.37 14.36
N PRO A 78 -16.12 -14.61 13.29
CA PRO A 78 -15.43 -13.34 13.43
C PRO A 78 -16.30 -12.40 14.28
N LYS A 79 -15.75 -11.91 15.38
CA LYS A 79 -16.41 -10.88 16.20
C LYS A 79 -16.29 -9.54 15.47
N LYS A 80 -17.40 -8.85 15.24
CA LYS A 80 -17.40 -7.46 14.76
C LYS A 80 -16.80 -6.57 15.85
N ILE A 81 -15.55 -6.16 15.70
CA ILE A 81 -14.84 -5.34 16.70
C ILE A 81 -15.22 -3.86 16.57
N ILE A 82 -15.42 -3.39 15.34
CA ILE A 82 -15.67 -1.98 15.02
C ILE A 82 -16.46 -1.89 13.71
N THR A 83 -17.38 -0.92 13.66
CA THR A 83 -18.00 -0.44 12.43
C THR A 83 -17.75 1.05 12.35
N LEU A 84 -17.04 1.50 11.33
CA LEU A 84 -16.85 2.92 11.07
C LEU A 84 -17.95 3.34 10.09
N GLN A 85 -18.70 4.37 10.46
CA GLN A 85 -19.66 5.01 9.57
C GLN A 85 -19.19 6.44 9.36
N LEU A 86 -18.71 6.73 8.16
CA LEU A 86 -18.35 8.09 7.76
C LEU A 86 -19.63 8.81 7.33
N ALA A 87 -20.08 9.77 8.14
CA ALA A 87 -21.10 10.72 7.72
C ALA A 87 -20.38 11.95 7.15
N PRO A 88 -20.66 12.40 5.92
CA PRO A 88 -20.03 13.59 5.37
C PRO A 88 -20.43 14.80 6.24
N ALA A 89 -19.43 15.46 6.82
CA ALA A 89 -19.63 16.57 7.77
C ALA A 89 -19.97 17.92 7.09
N GLY A 90 -20.45 17.91 5.84
CA GLY A 90 -20.85 19.12 5.11
C GLY A 90 -20.41 19.14 3.65
N ASN A 91 -20.44 20.32 3.04
CA ASN A 91 -20.05 20.58 1.66
C ASN A 91 -18.52 20.45 1.51
N CYS A 92 -18.07 19.56 0.61
CA CYS A 92 -16.68 19.50 0.22
C CYS A 92 -16.34 20.72 -0.63
N LYS A 93 -15.32 21.49 -0.22
CA LYS A 93 -14.89 22.67 -0.98
C LYS A 93 -14.05 22.29 -2.20
N ARG A 94 -13.38 21.14 -2.17
CA ARG A 94 -12.61 20.61 -3.31
C ARG A 94 -13.48 19.70 -4.16
N VAL A 95 -13.18 19.68 -5.44
CA VAL A 95 -13.81 18.74 -6.39
C VAL A 95 -12.96 17.47 -6.52
N MET A 96 -13.55 16.42 -7.09
CA MET A 96 -12.79 15.23 -7.46
C MET A 96 -11.96 15.54 -8.70
N ALA A 97 -10.63 15.51 -8.57
CA ALA A 97 -9.69 15.85 -9.65
C ALA A 97 -9.90 15.02 -10.92
N VAL A 98 -10.26 13.74 -10.76
CA VAL A 98 -10.49 12.78 -11.84
C VAL A 98 -11.54 13.28 -12.84
N ASP A 99 -12.56 13.99 -12.36
CA ASP A 99 -13.66 14.48 -13.21
C ASP A 99 -13.22 15.63 -14.13
N TYR A 100 -12.05 16.26 -13.87
CA TYR A 100 -11.56 17.44 -14.59
C TYR A 100 -10.22 17.22 -15.29
N GLU A 101 -9.72 15.98 -15.36
CA GLU A 101 -8.39 15.66 -15.89
C GLU A 101 -8.18 16.21 -17.31
N GLU A 102 -9.14 15.99 -18.20
CA GLU A 102 -9.06 16.46 -19.59
C GLU A 102 -9.10 17.99 -19.70
N THR A 103 -10.00 18.63 -18.93
CA THR A 103 -10.12 20.09 -18.89
C THR A 103 -8.81 20.74 -18.44
N ILE A 104 -8.20 20.23 -17.37
CA ILE A 104 -6.95 20.78 -16.84
C ILE A 104 -5.80 20.58 -17.82
N LYS A 105 -5.69 19.39 -18.44
CA LYS A 105 -4.69 19.14 -19.48
C LYS A 105 -4.80 20.12 -20.65
N LEU A 106 -6.02 20.40 -21.11
CA LEU A 106 -6.26 21.34 -22.20
C LEU A 106 -5.90 22.77 -21.78
N TYR A 107 -6.40 23.21 -20.61
CA TYR A 107 -6.15 24.54 -20.08
C TYR A 107 -4.65 24.83 -19.90
N GLU A 108 -3.91 23.89 -19.30
CA GLU A 108 -2.47 24.04 -19.10
C GLU A 108 -1.71 24.10 -20.43
N LYS A 109 -2.11 23.26 -21.40
CA LYS A 109 -1.52 23.26 -22.75
C LYS A 109 -1.75 24.59 -23.48
N GLU A 110 -2.96 25.14 -23.42
CA GLU A 110 -3.28 26.45 -24.00
C GLU A 110 -2.47 27.59 -23.38
N ASN A 111 -2.10 27.46 -22.11
CA ASN A 111 -1.23 28.40 -21.38
C ASN A 111 0.28 28.15 -21.58
N GLY A 112 0.65 27.26 -22.51
CA GLY A 112 2.03 26.94 -22.84
C GLY A 112 2.76 26.15 -21.75
N ARG A 113 2.01 25.39 -20.95
CA ARG A 113 2.53 24.51 -19.90
C ARG A 113 2.36 23.06 -20.36
N MET A 114 3.30 22.21 -19.97
CA MET A 114 3.36 20.81 -20.37
C MET A 114 3.50 19.90 -19.15
N ASN A 115 3.61 18.59 -19.39
CA ASN A 115 3.87 17.57 -18.36
C ASN A 115 2.86 17.59 -17.20
N VAL A 116 1.58 17.76 -17.55
CA VAL A 116 0.47 17.72 -16.61
C VAL A 116 0.32 16.30 -16.04
N LYS A 117 0.45 16.17 -14.72
CA LYS A 117 0.28 14.91 -13.97
C LYS A 117 -0.80 15.08 -12.92
N MET A 118 -1.70 14.12 -12.83
CA MET A 118 -2.71 14.06 -11.75
C MET A 118 -2.14 13.27 -10.57
N PHE A 119 -2.40 13.74 -9.35
CA PHE A 119 -2.11 12.99 -8.14
C PHE A 119 -3.29 12.13 -7.71
N ASP A 120 -3.06 11.21 -6.77
CA ASP A 120 -4.14 10.42 -6.19
C ASP A 120 -5.19 11.30 -5.51
N SER A 121 -6.45 10.92 -5.66
CA SER A 121 -7.57 11.57 -4.98
C SER A 121 -7.31 11.64 -3.47
N LEU A 122 -7.69 12.77 -2.86
CA LEU A 122 -7.44 13.12 -1.44
C LEU A 122 -5.99 13.55 -1.12
N GLY A 123 -5.11 13.68 -2.12
CA GLY A 123 -3.81 14.33 -1.94
C GLY A 123 -3.92 15.82 -1.56
N LEU A 124 -2.85 16.40 -1.02
CA LEU A 124 -2.78 17.83 -0.69
C LEU A 124 -3.01 18.74 -1.91
N VAL A 125 -2.61 18.26 -3.08
CA VAL A 125 -2.75 18.92 -4.39
C VAL A 125 -3.35 17.93 -5.40
N ASP A 126 -3.99 18.45 -6.42
CA ASP A 126 -4.72 17.65 -7.43
C ASP A 126 -3.87 17.38 -8.67
N PHE A 127 -3.15 18.41 -9.15
CA PHE A 127 -2.32 18.29 -10.35
C PHE A 127 -0.94 18.93 -10.16
N TYR A 128 0.00 18.46 -10.98
CA TYR A 128 1.28 19.08 -11.25
C TYR A 128 1.34 19.50 -12.71
N SER A 129 1.96 20.64 -13.02
CA SER A 129 2.34 21.02 -14.37
C SER A 129 3.65 21.79 -14.37
N GLU A 130 4.31 21.87 -15.52
CA GLU A 130 5.55 22.62 -15.66
C GLU A 130 5.68 23.27 -17.04
N ARG A 131 6.33 24.43 -17.10
CA ARG A 131 6.75 25.02 -18.37
C ARG A 131 8.10 24.46 -18.82
N PHE A 132 8.43 24.66 -20.10
CA PHE A 132 9.76 24.32 -20.65
C PHE A 132 10.94 25.01 -19.94
N ASN A 133 10.71 26.15 -19.30
CA ASN A 133 11.73 26.87 -18.52
C ASN A 133 11.88 26.33 -17.08
N GLY A 134 11.15 25.26 -16.71
CA GLY A 134 11.19 24.68 -15.37
C GLY A 134 10.30 25.39 -14.34
N GLU A 135 9.38 26.26 -14.76
CA GLU A 135 8.40 26.85 -13.84
C GLU A 135 7.33 25.82 -13.48
N GLU A 136 7.47 25.23 -12.29
CA GLU A 136 6.59 24.20 -11.73
C GLU A 136 5.32 24.81 -11.12
N ARG A 137 4.22 24.06 -11.17
CA ARG A 137 2.96 24.41 -10.52
C ARG A 137 2.35 23.19 -9.84
N TYR A 138 1.81 23.42 -8.65
CA TYR A 138 0.96 22.49 -7.95
C TYR A 138 -0.44 23.09 -7.87
N ILE A 139 -1.44 22.36 -8.36
CA ILE A 139 -2.77 22.89 -8.62
C ILE A 139 -3.77 22.22 -7.68
N ILE A 140 -4.63 23.02 -7.07
CA ILE A 140 -5.75 22.58 -6.24
C ILE A 140 -7.06 23.03 -6.90
N LEU A 141 -8.00 22.11 -7.07
CA LEU A 141 -9.29 22.37 -7.69
C LEU A 141 -10.39 22.57 -6.65
N THR A 142 -11.21 23.60 -6.86
CA THR A 142 -12.34 23.95 -6.01
C THR A 142 -13.49 24.51 -6.81
N THR A 143 -14.71 24.42 -6.30
CA THR A 143 -15.88 25.17 -6.80
C THR A 143 -16.17 26.42 -5.98
N ASP A 144 -15.45 26.63 -4.88
CA ASP A 144 -15.64 27.76 -3.97
C ASP A 144 -14.62 28.87 -4.29
N GLU A 145 -15.11 30.01 -4.79
CA GLU A 145 -14.29 31.21 -5.06
C GLU A 145 -13.55 31.73 -3.83
N ARG A 146 -14.08 31.47 -2.63
CA ARG A 146 -13.51 31.90 -1.35
C ARG A 146 -12.65 30.82 -0.71
N TYR A 147 -12.33 29.76 -1.45
CA TYR A 147 -11.47 28.71 -0.95
C TYR A 147 -10.12 29.27 -0.50
N SER A 148 -9.72 28.80 0.68
CA SER A 148 -8.43 29.06 1.30
C SER A 148 -8.00 27.78 2.02
N LEU A 149 -6.69 27.57 2.05
CA LEU A 149 -6.07 26.46 2.78
C LEU A 149 -6.27 26.66 4.28
N SER A 150 -6.49 25.56 5.01
CA SER A 150 -6.42 25.58 6.47
C SER A 150 -4.98 25.79 6.95
N ASP A 151 -4.80 26.14 8.23
CA ASP A 151 -3.47 26.32 8.83
C ASP A 151 -2.61 25.05 8.70
N ASP A 152 -3.19 23.87 8.95
CA ASP A 152 -2.52 22.57 8.77
C ASP A 152 -2.04 22.37 7.31
N GLN A 153 -2.88 22.72 6.33
CA GLN A 153 -2.52 22.61 4.91
C GLN A 153 -1.44 23.61 4.51
N LEU A 154 -1.41 24.78 5.14
CA LEU A 154 -0.36 25.78 4.90
C LEU A 154 0.99 25.32 5.47
N GLU A 155 0.98 24.63 6.61
CA GLU A 155 2.17 24.02 7.20
C GLU A 155 2.69 22.88 6.30
N ASP A 156 1.81 21.96 5.90
CA ASP A 156 2.15 20.84 5.03
C ASP A 156 2.69 21.29 3.65
N LEU A 157 2.17 22.39 3.11
CA LEU A 157 2.57 22.94 1.80
C LEU A 157 3.66 24.02 1.88
N HIS A 158 4.22 24.29 3.07
CA HIS A 158 5.05 25.46 3.30
C HIS A 158 6.22 25.61 2.31
N GLU A 159 6.89 24.51 1.98
CA GLU A 159 8.08 24.50 1.09
C GLU A 159 7.76 24.78 -0.38
N ILE A 160 6.51 24.54 -0.81
CA ILE A 160 6.10 24.66 -2.22
C ILE A 160 4.99 25.70 -2.41
N LEU A 161 4.64 26.45 -1.37
CA LEU A 161 3.47 27.33 -1.36
C LEU A 161 3.53 28.43 -2.43
N ASP A 162 4.74 28.87 -2.79
CA ASP A 162 4.99 29.83 -3.86
C ASP A 162 4.64 29.30 -5.26
N LYS A 163 4.60 27.96 -5.40
CA LYS A 163 4.25 27.21 -6.60
C LYS A 163 2.82 26.66 -6.54
N VAL A 164 2.06 26.91 -5.48
CA VAL A 164 0.67 26.45 -5.35
C VAL A 164 -0.31 27.42 -6.01
N TYR A 165 -1.21 26.87 -6.81
CA TYR A 165 -2.28 27.57 -7.50
C TYR A 165 -3.63 26.93 -7.17
N ILE A 166 -4.64 27.77 -6.93
CA ILE A 166 -6.02 27.36 -6.73
C ILE A 166 -6.80 27.67 -8.01
N TYR A 167 -7.41 26.66 -8.61
CA TYR A 167 -8.28 26.80 -9.78
C TYR A 167 -9.73 26.64 -9.36
N VAL A 168 -10.52 27.67 -9.65
CA VAL A 168 -11.96 27.67 -9.41
C VAL A 168 -12.65 27.14 -10.66
N MET A 169 -13.34 26.01 -10.51
CA MET A 169 -14.06 25.33 -11.56
C MET A 169 -15.53 25.74 -11.53
N ILE A 170 -16.04 26.27 -12.65
CA ILE A 170 -17.45 26.58 -12.86
C ILE A 170 -17.87 25.98 -14.21
N ASP A 171 -18.99 25.27 -14.24
CA ASP A 171 -19.55 24.64 -15.45
C ASP A 171 -18.54 23.78 -16.24
N GLY A 172 -17.63 23.09 -15.55
CA GLY A 172 -16.66 22.21 -16.20
C GLY A 172 -15.38 22.91 -16.69
N HIS A 173 -15.25 24.22 -16.49
CA HIS A 173 -14.14 25.03 -16.98
C HIS A 173 -13.40 25.76 -15.85
N VAL A 174 -12.13 26.09 -16.08
CA VAL A 174 -11.34 26.94 -15.19
C VAL A 174 -11.85 28.37 -15.33
N TYR A 175 -12.65 28.84 -14.36
CA TYR A 175 -13.18 30.20 -14.32
C TYR A 175 -12.12 31.19 -13.84
N MET A 176 -11.31 30.79 -12.86
CA MET A 176 -10.30 31.65 -12.25
C MET A 176 -9.11 30.83 -11.77
N GLU A 177 -7.89 31.32 -12.02
CA GLU A 177 -6.67 30.86 -11.36
C GLU A 177 -6.20 31.88 -10.32
N LYS A 178 -5.81 31.41 -9.13
CA LYS A 178 -5.25 32.22 -8.05
C LYS A 178 -3.93 31.64 -7.58
N ALA A 179 -2.85 32.41 -7.68
CA ALA A 179 -1.56 32.02 -7.12
C ALA A 179 -1.55 32.26 -5.60
N MET A 180 -1.08 31.28 -4.82
CA MET A 180 -1.03 31.43 -3.36
C MET A 180 0.00 32.48 -2.93
N LYS A 181 1.08 32.67 -3.70
CA LYS A 181 2.05 33.75 -3.50
C LYS A 181 1.41 35.13 -3.41
N ASP A 182 0.37 35.41 -4.19
CA ASP A 182 -0.29 36.72 -4.24
C ASP A 182 -1.19 36.96 -3.02
N GLY A 183 -1.77 35.88 -2.47
CA GLY A 183 -2.53 35.93 -1.21
C GLY A 183 -1.66 36.12 0.04
N MET A 184 -0.40 35.68 -0.01
CA MET A 184 0.56 35.81 1.09
C MET A 184 0.92 37.28 1.40
N PHE A 185 0.93 38.15 0.38
CA PHE A 185 1.16 39.60 0.55
C PHE A 185 0.01 40.29 1.30
N LEU A 186 -1.22 39.78 1.19
CA LEU A 186 -2.38 40.35 1.87
C LEU A 186 -2.47 39.93 3.35
N VAL A 187 -2.05 38.71 3.69
CA VAL A 187 -2.08 38.21 5.09
C VAL A 187 -1.00 38.88 5.94
N ARG A 188 0.21 39.11 5.39
CA ARG A 188 1.28 39.82 6.12
C ARG A 188 0.94 41.26 6.50
N ASN A 189 0.07 41.92 5.74
CA ASN A 189 -0.36 43.29 6.05
C ASN A 189 -1.48 43.38 7.10
N LYS A 190 -2.26 42.29 7.31
CA LYS A 190 -3.28 42.27 8.38
C LYS A 190 -2.70 42.04 9.77
N ASN A 191 -1.52 41.45 9.88
CA ASN A 191 -0.84 41.22 11.16
C ASN A 191 0.06 42.41 11.61
N LYS A 192 -0.09 43.59 10.98
CA LYS A 192 0.63 44.83 11.31
C LYS A 192 -0.29 46.05 11.54
N SER A 193 -1.59 45.85 11.67
CA SER A 193 -2.54 46.89 12.09
C SER A 193 -3.06 46.65 13.49
#